data_AF-A0A2G2M7G1-F1
#
_entry.id   AF-A0A2G2M7G1-F1
#
_cell.length_a   1.000
_cell.length_b   1.000
_cell.length_c   1.000
_cell.angle_alpha   90.00
_cell.angle_beta   90.00
_cell.angle_gamma   90.00
#
_symmetry.space_group_name_H-M   'P 1'
#
loop_
_entity.id
_entity.type
_entity.pdbx_description
1 polymer ?
#
loop_
_entity_poly.entity_id
_entity_poly.type
_entity_poly.pdbx_seq_one_letter_code
_entity_poly.pdbx_strand_id
1 'polypeptide(L)' 'MSEVREFQAVLQVIVSRLVHMISKEMKISDKEALNLLYSFKLYEKLEQEETKVWHLSVPTLFSLFIEEQETGNITFPEEA' A
#
# COMPACT_ATOMS: atom_id res chain seq x y z
N MET A 1 18.58 -1.00 17.03
CA MET A 1 19.14 -1.00 15.65
C MET A 1 18.74 -2.23 14.82
N SER A 2 18.00 -3.20 15.37
CA SER A 2 17.52 -4.41 14.67
C SER A 2 16.10 -4.25 14.10
N GLU A 3 15.14 -3.75 14.89
CA GLU A 3 13.71 -3.70 14.56
C GLU A 3 13.37 -2.83 13.33
N VAL A 4 13.99 -1.65 13.19
CA VAL A 4 13.78 -0.77 12.02
C VAL A 4 14.10 -1.48 10.68
N ARG A 5 15.04 -2.42 10.68
CA ARG A 5 15.40 -3.18 9.47
C ARG A 5 14.36 -4.25 9.12
N GLU A 6 13.66 -4.78 10.12
CA GLU A 6 12.61 -5.79 9.90
C GLU A 6 11.37 -5.14 9.28
N PHE A 7 10.92 -4.00 9.79
CA PHE A 7 9.82 -3.24 9.20
C PHE A 7 10.13 -2.84 7.75
N GLN A 8 11.30 -2.26 7.47
CA GLN A 8 11.68 -1.88 6.12
C GLN A 8 11.73 -3.06 5.14
N ALA A 9 12.20 -4.22 5.58
CA ALA A 9 12.21 -5.43 4.75
C ALA A 9 10.80 -5.93 4.43
N VAL A 10 9.91 -5.95 5.44
CA VAL A 10 8.50 -6.34 5.26
C VAL A 10 7.78 -5.35 4.34
N LEU A 11 7.98 -4.05 4.56
CA LEU A 11 7.41 -2.99 3.73
C LEU A 11 7.80 -3.15 2.26
N GLN A 12 9.07 -3.38 1.95
CA GLN A 12 9.52 -3.60 0.57
C GLN A 12 8.81 -4.79 -0.09
N VAL A 13 8.59 -5.88 0.64
CA VAL A 13 7.87 -7.06 0.14
C VAL A 13 6.40 -6.73 -0.13
N ILE A 14 5.74 -6.01 0.78
CA ILE A 14 4.34 -5.61 0.63
C ILE A 14 4.18 -4.67 -0.57
N VAL A 15 5.00 -3.62 -0.65
CA VAL A 15 4.98 -2.65 -1.75
C VAL A 15 5.19 -3.35 -3.09
N SER A 16 6.19 -4.24 -3.19
CA SER A 16 6.44 -4.98 -4.43
C SER A 16 5.23 -5.82 -4.86
N ARG A 17 4.56 -6.48 -3.90
CA ARG A 17 3.38 -7.31 -4.18
C ARG A 17 2.15 -6.46 -4.54
N LEU A 18 1.96 -5.33 -3.87
CA LEU A 18 0.85 -4.41 -4.13
C LEU A 18 1.01 -3.75 -5.51
N VAL A 19 2.21 -3.29 -5.85
CA VAL A 19 2.52 -2.73 -7.18
C VAL A 19 2.24 -3.75 -8.28
N HIS A 20 2.66 -5.00 -8.09
CA HIS A 20 2.36 -6.06 -9.05
C HIS A 20 0.85 -6.29 -9.22
N MET A 21 0.07 -6.24 -8.13
CA MET A 21 -1.38 -6.36 -8.18
C MET A 21 -2.02 -5.17 -8.93
N ILE A 22 -1.63 -3.93 -8.61
CA ILE A 22 -2.10 -2.71 -9.29
C ILE A 22 -1.79 -2.78 -10.79
N SER A 23 -0.54 -3.08 -11.15
CA SER A 23 -0.05 -3.25 -12.52
C SER A 23 -0.91 -4.24 -13.31
N LYS A 24 -1.18 -5.41 -12.72
CA LYS A 24 -2.00 -6.46 -13.34
C LYS A 24 -3.46 -6.05 -13.52
N GLU A 25 -4.10 -5.54 -12.47
CA GLU A 25 -5.55 -5.22 -12.50
C GLU A 25 -5.85 -3.99 -13.35
N MET A 26 -4.96 -2.99 -13.35
CA MET A 26 -5.12 -1.75 -14.14
C MET A 26 -4.48 -1.83 -15.53
N LYS A 27 -3.75 -2.91 -15.86
CA LYS A 27 -3.05 -3.10 -17.15
C LYS A 27 -2.05 -1.99 -17.47
N ILE A 28 -1.31 -1.54 -16.46
CA ILE A 28 -0.23 -0.55 -16.57
C ILE A 28 1.11 -1.21 -16.24
N SER A 29 2.24 -0.56 -16.51
CA SER A 29 3.54 -1.10 -16.11
C SER A 29 3.77 -1.03 -14.60
N ASP A 30 4.63 -1.89 -14.04
CA ASP A 30 5.02 -1.84 -12.62
C ASP A 30 5.60 -0.47 -12.23
N LYS A 31 6.29 0.21 -13.15
CA LYS A 31 6.81 1.57 -12.94
C LYS A 31 5.68 2.58 -12.80
N GLU A 32 4.66 2.50 -13.65
CA GLU A 32 3.48 3.36 -13.57
C GLU A 32 2.67 3.08 -12.30
N ALA A 33 2.47 1.80 -11.96
CA ALA A 33 1.79 1.40 -10.73
C ALA A 33 2.53 1.88 -9.47
N LEU A 34 3.86 1.82 -9.44
CA LEU A 34 4.67 2.35 -8.34
C LEU A 34 4.52 3.86 -8.20
N ASN A 35 4.66 4.60 -9.31
CA ASN A 35 4.49 6.05 -9.31
C ASN A 35 3.09 6.46 -8.84
N LEU A 36 2.08 5.71 -9.26
CA LEU A 36 0.69 5.93 -8.89
C LEU A 36 0.51 5.69 -7.39
N LEU A 37 0.97 4.55 -6.86
CA LEU A 37 0.94 4.25 -5.43
C LEU A 37 1.61 5.33 -4.58
N TYR A 38 2.78 5.85 -4.99
CA TYR A 38 3.49 6.91 -4.28
C TYR A 38 2.73 8.25 -4.23
N SER A 39 1.73 8.47 -5.09
CA SER A 39 0.91 9.69 -5.07
C SER A 39 -0.30 9.61 -4.12
N PHE A 40 -0.55 8.44 -3.52
CA PHE A 40 -1.70 8.19 -2.67
C PHE A 40 -1.34 8.23 -1.17
N LYS A 41 -2.26 8.69 -0.33
CA LYS A 41 -2.10 8.72 1.13
C LYS A 41 -2.00 7.32 1.72
N LEU A 42 -2.54 6.31 1.04
CA LEU A 42 -2.35 4.91 1.43
C LEU A 42 -0.86 4.58 1.57
N TYR A 43 -0.03 5.03 0.63
CA TYR A 43 1.41 4.79 0.69
C TYR A 43 2.06 5.57 1.84
N GLU A 44 1.70 6.85 2.01
CA GLU A 44 2.16 7.66 3.14
C GLU A 44 1.88 6.96 4.48
N LYS A 45 0.70 6.35 4.64
CA LYS A 45 0.34 5.58 5.84
C LYS A 45 1.12 4.28 5.94
N LEU A 46 1.29 3.56 4.84
CA LEU A 46 2.02 2.29 4.79
C LEU A 46 3.49 2.44 5.23
N GLU A 47 4.12 3.59 4.96
CA GLU A 47 5.48 3.91 5.39
C GLU A 47 5.60 4.26 6.88
N GLN A 48 4.51 4.61 7.57
CA GLN A 48 4.50 4.93 8.99
C GLN A 48 4.24 3.66 9.82
N GLU A 49 5.29 3.14 10.47
CA GLU A 49 5.24 1.88 11.22
C GLU A 49 4.14 1.86 12.30
N GLU A 50 3.86 3.01 12.91
CA GLU A 50 2.91 3.21 13.99
C GLU A 50 1.46 3.05 13.53
N THR A 51 1.17 3.26 12.24
CA THR A 51 -0.18 3.11 11.69
C THR A 51 -0.61 1.65 11.57
N LYS A 52 0.37 0.72 11.58
CA LYS A 52 0.16 -0.72 11.42
C LYS A 52 -0.58 -1.13 10.14
N VAL A 53 -0.75 -0.23 9.17
CA VAL A 53 -1.36 -0.50 7.85
C VAL A 53 -0.61 -1.61 7.10
N TRP A 54 0.70 -1.73 7.32
CA TRP A 54 1.53 -2.81 6.77
C TRP A 54 1.18 -4.22 7.29
N HIS A 55 0.35 -4.36 8.32
CA HIS A 55 -0.22 -5.65 8.72
C HIS A 55 -1.38 -6.10 7.83
N LEU A 56 -1.99 -5.19 7.06
CA LEU A 56 -3.09 -5.53 6.18
C LEU A 56 -2.62 -6.41 5.02
N SER A 57 -3.50 -7.31 4.59
CA SER A 57 -3.22 -8.19 3.45
C SER A 57 -3.10 -7.39 2.15
N VAL A 58 -2.29 -7.86 1.19
CA VAL A 58 -2.15 -7.19 -0.13
C VAL A 58 -3.51 -6.97 -0.83
N PRO A 59 -4.47 -7.94 -0.85
CA PRO A 59 -5.82 -7.69 -1.36
C PRO A 59 -6.58 -6.57 -0.63
N THR A 60 -6.43 -6.48 0.70
CA THR A 60 -7.04 -5.40 1.50
C THR A 60 -6.44 -4.06 1.12
N LEU A 61 -5.11 -3.97 1.05
CA LEU A 61 -4.40 -2.75 0.63
C LEU A 61 -4.79 -2.33 -0.79
N PHE A 62 -4.98 -3.29 -1.70
CA PHE A 62 -5.46 -3.00 -3.04
C PHE A 62 -6.90 -2.46 -3.03
N SER A 63 -7.77 -3.00 -2.17
CA SER A 63 -9.14 -2.50 -2.03
C SER A 63 -9.15 -1.05 -1.51
N LEU A 64 -8.30 -0.72 -0.53
CA LEU A 64 -8.13 0.65 -0.03
C LEU A 64 -7.55 1.59 -1.09
N PHE A 65 -6.62 1.09 -1.92
CA PHE A 65 -6.08 1.84 -3.05
C PHE A 65 -7.19 2.23 -4.05
N ILE A 66 -8.07 1.28 -4.38
CA ILE A 66 -9.21 1.54 -5.26
C ILE A 66 -10.19 2.52 -4.62
N GLU A 67 -10.50 2.36 -3.33
CA GLU A 67 -11.35 3.29 -2.58
C GLU A 67 -10.80 4.72 -2.65
N GLU A 68 -9.50 4.90 -2.40
CA GLU A 68 -8.85 6.20 -2.44
C GLU A 68 -8.86 6.79 -3.86
N GLN A 69 -8.63 5.97 -4.87
CA GLN A 69 -8.67 6.38 -6.27
C GLN A 69 -10.08 6.85 -6.67
N GLU A 70 -11.13 6.18 -6.22
CA GLU A 70 -12.51 6.47 -6.59
C GLU A 70 -13.11 7.64 -5.78
N THR A 71 -12.75 7.74 -4.50
CA THR A 71 -13.42 8.65 -3.55
C THR A 71 -12.54 9.79 -3.03
N GLY A 72 -11.22 9.67 -3.16
CA GLY A 72 -10.23 10.56 -2.53
C GLY A 72 -10.06 10.36 -1.02
N ASN A 73 -10.73 9.36 -0.44
CA ASN A 73 -10.71 9.03 0.99
C ASN A 73 -10.35 7.56 1.20
N ILE A 74 -9.92 7.21 2.42
CA ILE A 74 -9.60 5.84 2.82
C ILE A 74 -10.39 5.53 4.09
N THR A 75 -11.05 4.38 4.13
CA THR A 75 -11.71 3.88 5.34
C THR A 75 -10.95 2.67 5.87
N PHE A 76 -10.13 2.86 6.91
CA PHE A 76 -9.32 1.76 7.43
C PHE A 76 -10.19 0.75 8.19
N PRO A 77 -9.94 -0.57 8.05
CA PRO A 77 -10.76 -1.60 8.70
C PRO A 77 -10.78 -1.55 10.25
N GLU A 78 -9.84 -0.84 10.89
CA GLU A 78 -9.80 -0.65 12.34
C GLU A 78 -10.69 0.51 12.83
N GLU A 79 -11.27 1.31 11.93
CA GLU A 79 -12.13 2.46 12.24
C GLU A 79 -13.65 2.15 12.13
N ALA A 80 -14.04 0.87 12.04
CA ALA A 80 -15.45 0.43 11.92
C ALA A 80 -16.00 -0.26 13.18
#